data_AF-A0A9P1G624-F1
#
_entry.id   AF-A0A9P1G624-F1
#
_cell.length_a   1.000
_cell.length_b   1.000
_cell.length_c   1.000
_cell.angle_alpha   90.00
_cell.angle_beta   90.00
_cell.angle_gamma   90.00
#
_symmetry.space_group_name_H-M   'P 1'
#
loop_
_entity.id
_entity.type
_entity.pdbx_description
1 polymer ?
#
loop_
_entity_poly.entity_id
_entity_poly.type
_entity_poly.pdbx_seq_one_letter_code
_entity_poly.pdbx_strand_id
1 'polypeptide(L)'
;MRPLVFTILQESEEFSKMIDTKKEDMVVSFMEQCREGVRDAGRQSSDTAPLELRMREIEETSVRVFETLAKRAELLVDSLTKSPAEFWKVWTTFYPALVDFSESSPIFESALFFFKRLGELMREADPQLTQQLMNDVALSSLAKELIRSPEKREVLCEVLYSYSPEDTLNHVLALRSLKEKVGDDMSVYVSCLAGLVQLDGQQKLLDDHLLDLYIYYALIAMQSAQPRTRVAGLSILCSVTQFSSHDAVLALLPTFSALSNDDWWEVQAQLLRLSALLLQHLASQRGADGAEGRGNEDGSASGASKPEEAEVTVDTMIEDVLNIVGRLFVVSNSKNVLQVGLSGLVHVLTEYPTLLPNYVAVLLGQTSTLRRRLLDEGGERQRRSYVHGNSTNMYEETCLPDVWPHLDIAKTLAMQLEAMQLPRIEEEHLEVLSASLPFFFEDEEADEWLHVFEKAVSGGHANGATATDSMLTTKPEISEIETKDRR
;
A
#
# COMPACT_ATOMS: atom_id res chain seq x y z
N MET A 1 -5.66 35.19 15.53
CA MET A 1 -5.02 34.93 14.21
C MET A 1 -4.25 36.11 13.64
N ARG A 2 -4.88 37.27 13.35
CA ARG A 2 -4.20 38.43 12.72
C ARG A 2 -2.87 38.82 13.37
N PRO A 3 -2.74 38.92 14.71
CA PRO A 3 -1.44 39.22 15.33
C PRO A 3 -0.37 38.16 15.09
N LEU A 4 -0.74 36.87 15.07
CA LEU A 4 0.20 35.76 14.86
C LEU A 4 0.74 35.78 13.43
N VAL A 5 -0.15 35.88 12.45
CA VAL A 5 0.23 35.97 11.03
C VAL A 5 1.06 37.24 10.80
N PHE A 6 0.66 38.36 11.39
CA PHE A 6 1.40 39.62 11.29
C PHE A 6 2.84 39.51 11.83
N THR A 7 3.05 38.89 12.99
CA THR A 7 4.40 38.71 13.55
C THR A 7 5.31 37.91 12.60
N ILE A 8 4.80 36.82 12.01
CA ILE A 8 5.58 35.99 11.07
C ILE A 8 5.92 36.77 9.79
N LEU A 9 4.95 37.53 9.27
CA LEU A 9 5.15 38.32 8.06
C LEU A 9 6.13 39.49 8.29
N GLN A 10 6.17 40.05 9.50
CA GLN A 10 7.14 41.08 9.89
C GLN A 10 8.58 40.54 9.99
N GLU A 11 8.76 39.26 10.31
CA GLU A 11 10.09 38.62 10.30
C GLU A 11 10.65 38.44 8.88
N SER A 12 9.81 38.57 7.84
CA SER A 12 10.22 38.56 6.43
C SER A 12 10.19 39.97 5.84
N GLU A 13 11.36 40.61 5.72
CA GLU A 13 11.48 41.98 5.18
C GLU A 13 10.92 42.12 3.76
N GLU A 14 11.03 41.08 2.93
CA GLU A 14 10.54 41.09 1.55
C GLU A 14 9.04 40.91 1.49
N PHE A 15 8.48 40.04 2.32
CA PHE A 15 7.04 39.82 2.38
C PHE A 15 6.30 41.04 2.95
N SER A 16 6.91 41.72 3.92
CA SER A 16 6.44 43.00 4.44
C SER A 16 6.37 44.10 3.36
N LYS A 17 7.22 44.01 2.31
CA LYS A 17 7.15 44.91 1.14
C LYS A 17 6.08 44.46 0.14
N MET A 18 5.80 43.15 0.06
CA MET A 18 4.81 42.59 -0.87
C MET A 18 3.37 42.78 -0.38
N ILE A 19 3.09 42.68 0.92
CA ILE A 19 1.73 42.88 1.40
C ILE A 19 1.41 44.37 1.52
N ASP A 20 0.35 44.78 0.83
CA ASP A 20 -0.26 46.08 1.10
C ASP A 20 -0.88 46.08 2.51
N THR A 21 -0.13 46.63 3.46
CA THR A 21 -0.55 46.81 4.86
C THR A 21 -1.82 47.66 5.00
N LYS A 22 -2.26 48.33 3.93
CA LYS A 22 -3.51 49.12 3.90
C LYS A 22 -4.75 48.29 3.60
N LYS A 23 -4.62 47.05 3.09
CA LYS A 23 -5.78 46.16 2.93
C LYS A 23 -6.33 45.76 4.30
N GLU A 24 -7.66 45.78 4.46
CA GLU A 24 -8.32 45.53 5.74
C GLU A 24 -8.05 44.12 6.31
N ASP A 25 -7.79 43.13 5.45
CA ASP A 25 -7.44 41.77 5.83
C ASP A 25 -6.12 41.29 5.21
N MET A 26 -5.05 41.42 6.00
CA MET A 26 -3.69 41.01 5.65
C MET A 26 -3.60 39.52 5.31
N VAL A 27 -4.36 38.67 6.01
CA VAL A 27 -4.28 37.21 5.83
C VAL A 27 -4.89 36.83 4.48
N VAL A 28 -6.00 37.46 4.11
CA VAL A 28 -6.59 37.30 2.79
C VAL A 28 -5.63 37.78 1.70
N SER A 29 -4.98 38.94 1.87
CA SER A 29 -3.99 39.41 0.89
C SER A 29 -2.78 38.48 0.77
N PHE A 30 -2.33 37.88 1.87
CA PHE A 30 -1.27 36.87 1.85
C PHE A 30 -1.70 35.65 1.03
N MET A 31 -2.89 35.11 1.29
CA MET A 31 -3.42 33.96 0.56
C MET A 31 -3.66 34.27 -0.93
N GLU A 32 -4.11 35.48 -1.27
CA GLU A 32 -4.20 35.95 -2.66
C GLU A 32 -2.83 35.91 -3.35
N GLN A 33 -1.76 36.36 -2.68
CA GLN A 33 -0.41 36.34 -3.22
C GLN A 33 0.14 34.93 -3.42
N CYS A 34 -0.10 34.02 -2.47
CA CYS A 34 0.25 32.61 -2.63
C CYS A 34 -0.37 32.02 -3.90
N ARG A 35 -1.64 32.37 -4.19
CA ARG A 35 -2.37 31.88 -5.36
C ARG A 35 -1.92 32.53 -6.67
N GLU A 36 -1.65 33.84 -6.65
CA GLU A 36 -1.14 34.57 -7.81
C GLU A 36 0.21 34.00 -8.27
N GLY A 37 1.10 33.67 -7.32
CA GLY A 37 2.38 33.03 -7.63
C GLY A 37 2.24 31.72 -8.43
N VAL A 38 1.23 30.90 -8.13
CA VAL A 38 0.95 29.65 -8.87
C VAL A 38 0.40 29.92 -10.26
N ARG A 39 -0.48 30.92 -10.41
CA ARG A 39 -1.12 31.22 -11.70
C ARG A 39 -0.12 31.80 -12.71
N ASP A 40 0.82 32.60 -12.24
CA ASP A 40 1.82 33.23 -13.09
C ASP A 40 2.90 32.23 -13.56
N ALA A 41 3.18 31.20 -12.78
CA ALA A 41 4.10 30.10 -13.15
C ALA A 41 3.73 29.43 -14.48
N GLY A 42 2.43 29.32 -14.79
CA GLY A 42 1.94 28.71 -16.02
C GLY A 42 2.10 29.59 -17.27
N ARG A 43 2.39 30.88 -17.11
CA ARG A 43 2.53 31.84 -18.22
C ARG A 43 4.02 32.04 -18.51
N GLN A 44 4.61 31.13 -19.29
CA GLN A 44 6.00 31.24 -19.75
C GLN A 44 6.19 32.53 -20.59
N SER A 45 6.63 33.61 -19.96
CA SER A 45 7.18 34.78 -20.65
C SER A 45 8.70 34.59 -20.76
N SER A 46 9.24 34.71 -21.96
CA SER A 46 10.61 34.28 -22.31
C SER A 46 11.74 35.14 -21.74
N ASP A 47 11.46 36.13 -20.88
CA ASP A 47 12.44 37.15 -20.48
C ASP A 47 12.64 37.33 -18.96
N THR A 48 12.13 36.43 -18.10
CA THR A 48 12.17 36.66 -16.64
C THR A 48 12.82 35.54 -15.82
N ALA A 49 14.16 35.59 -15.73
CA ALA A 49 14.91 34.96 -14.62
C ALA A 49 14.50 35.41 -13.19
N PRO A 50 13.76 36.53 -12.96
CA PRO A 50 13.22 36.86 -11.63
C PRO A 50 12.00 36.04 -11.15
N LEU A 51 11.34 35.23 -12.00
CA LEU A 51 10.07 34.59 -11.62
C LEU A 51 10.27 33.36 -10.71
N GLU A 52 11.23 32.49 -11.03
CA GLU A 52 11.49 31.26 -10.26
C GLU A 52 11.96 31.57 -8.83
N LEU A 53 12.86 32.55 -8.68
CA LEU A 53 13.33 33.02 -7.37
C LEU A 53 12.16 33.52 -6.53
N ARG A 54 11.30 34.36 -7.13
CA ARG A 54 10.12 34.91 -6.45
C ARG A 54 9.12 33.83 -6.06
N MET A 55 8.90 32.82 -6.92
CA MET A 55 8.03 31.69 -6.58
C MET A 55 8.58 30.88 -5.40
N ARG A 56 9.89 30.62 -5.40
CA ARG A 56 10.55 29.94 -4.30
C ARG A 56 10.46 30.71 -2.99
N GLU A 57 10.62 32.02 -3.02
CA GLU A 57 10.45 32.89 -1.84
C GLU A 57 9.02 32.88 -1.30
N ILE A 58 8.02 32.93 -2.20
CA ILE A 58 6.60 32.80 -1.84
C ILE A 58 6.35 31.43 -1.21
N GLU A 59 6.91 30.36 -1.78
CA GLU A 59 6.81 29.00 -1.25
C GLU A 59 7.41 28.88 0.15
N GLU A 60 8.67 29.24 0.32
CA GLU A 60 9.38 29.18 1.60
C GLU A 60 8.69 30.03 2.68
N THR A 61 8.18 31.20 2.32
CA THR A 61 7.43 32.05 3.26
C THR A 61 6.09 31.42 3.62
N SER A 62 5.40 30.83 2.64
CA SER A 62 4.10 30.20 2.86
C SER A 62 4.19 28.98 3.76
N VAL A 63 5.18 28.12 3.51
CA VAL A 63 5.54 26.98 4.37
C VAL A 63 5.78 27.46 5.80
N ARG A 64 6.63 28.49 5.99
CA ARG A 64 6.92 29.04 7.32
C ARG A 64 5.68 29.57 8.05
N VAL A 65 4.78 30.23 7.33
CA VAL A 65 3.52 30.74 7.88
C VAL A 65 2.64 29.57 8.37
N PHE A 66 2.41 28.56 7.53
CA PHE A 66 1.59 27.40 7.91
C PHE A 66 2.22 26.59 9.04
N GLU A 67 3.52 26.33 9.01
CA GLU A 67 4.22 25.64 10.10
C GLU A 67 4.10 26.39 11.43
N THR A 68 4.24 27.72 11.41
CA THR A 68 4.15 28.53 12.63
C THR A 68 2.72 28.58 13.15
N LEU A 69 1.73 28.66 12.26
CA LEU A 69 0.32 28.55 12.61
C LEU A 69 0.03 27.18 13.26
N ALA A 70 0.56 26.09 12.71
CA ALA A 70 0.43 24.75 13.28
C ALA A 70 1.08 24.64 14.67
N LYS A 71 2.32 25.14 14.82
CA LYS A 71 3.06 25.17 16.10
C LYS A 71 2.38 26.04 17.17
N ARG A 72 1.52 26.99 16.75
CA ARG A 72 0.79 27.91 17.64
C ARG A 72 -0.73 27.73 17.59
N ALA A 73 -1.21 26.58 17.09
CA ALA A 73 -2.64 26.34 16.87
C ALA A 73 -3.45 26.38 18.18
N GLU A 74 -2.86 26.05 19.32
CA GLU A 74 -3.48 26.16 20.66
C GLU A 74 -4.03 27.56 20.95
N LEU A 75 -3.37 28.61 20.45
CA LEU A 75 -3.82 30.00 20.61
C LEU A 75 -5.07 30.32 19.78
N LEU A 76 -5.38 29.50 18.78
CA LEU A 76 -6.59 29.64 17.97
C LEU A 76 -7.76 28.90 18.60
N VAL A 77 -7.53 27.69 19.14
CA VAL A 77 -8.55 26.76 19.63
C VAL A 77 -9.60 27.44 20.51
N ASP A 78 -9.18 28.20 21.53
CA ASP A 78 -10.09 28.88 22.46
C ASP A 78 -11.05 29.85 21.74
N SER A 79 -10.59 30.53 20.69
CA SER A 79 -11.43 31.42 19.89
C SER A 79 -12.37 30.65 18.96
N LEU A 80 -11.91 29.52 18.41
CA LEU A 80 -12.67 28.72 17.44
C LEU A 80 -13.78 27.93 18.11
N THR A 81 -13.53 27.39 19.30
CA THR A 81 -14.53 26.67 20.10
C THR A 81 -15.57 27.62 20.72
N LYS A 82 -15.23 28.89 20.94
CA LYS A 82 -16.19 29.90 21.41
C LYS A 82 -17.03 30.53 20.30
N SER A 83 -16.58 30.49 19.05
CA SER A 83 -17.21 31.19 17.94
C SER A 83 -17.14 30.40 16.63
N PRO A 84 -18.24 29.74 16.20
CA PRO A 84 -18.32 29.07 14.90
C PRO A 84 -18.01 29.98 13.71
N ALA A 85 -18.31 31.28 13.82
CA ALA A 85 -18.00 32.26 12.78
C ALA A 85 -16.48 32.46 12.61
N GLU A 86 -15.72 32.41 13.70
CA GLU A 86 -14.26 32.45 13.64
C GLU A 86 -13.70 31.19 12.97
N PHE A 87 -14.25 30.00 13.30
CA PHE A 87 -13.89 28.76 12.61
C PHE A 87 -14.13 28.85 11.10
N TRP A 88 -15.32 29.31 10.70
CA TRP A 88 -15.65 29.52 9.29
C TRP A 88 -14.66 30.48 8.61
N LYS A 89 -14.29 31.58 9.28
CA LYS A 89 -13.30 32.53 8.75
C LYS A 89 -11.94 31.87 8.57
N VAL A 90 -11.45 31.11 9.55
CA VAL A 90 -10.16 30.39 9.45
C VAL A 90 -10.19 29.42 8.28
N TRP A 91 -11.22 28.58 8.24
CA TRP A 91 -11.40 27.56 7.23
C TRP A 91 -11.41 28.18 5.84
N THR A 92 -12.31 29.15 5.58
CA THR A 92 -12.42 29.78 4.26
C THR A 92 -11.17 30.56 3.83
N THR A 93 -10.42 31.11 4.77
CA THR A 93 -9.18 31.84 4.47
C THR A 93 -8.07 30.90 4.01
N PHE A 94 -7.87 29.78 4.70
CA PHE A 94 -6.73 28.88 4.43
C PHE A 94 -7.05 27.68 3.54
N TYR A 95 -8.32 27.28 3.43
CA TYR A 95 -8.78 26.17 2.59
C TYR A 95 -8.30 26.26 1.13
N PRO A 96 -8.19 27.45 0.49
CA PRO A 96 -7.61 27.56 -0.85
C PRO A 96 -6.20 26.95 -0.99
N ALA A 97 -5.41 26.85 0.09
CA ALA A 97 -4.12 26.16 0.03
C ALA A 97 -4.25 24.65 -0.22
N LEU A 98 -5.32 24.01 0.27
CA LEU A 98 -5.62 22.61 -0.01
C LEU A 98 -6.13 22.40 -1.44
N VAL A 99 -6.72 23.44 -2.05
CA VAL A 99 -7.37 23.41 -3.36
C VAL A 99 -6.40 23.73 -4.49
N ASP A 100 -5.61 24.79 -4.36
CA ASP A 100 -4.88 25.39 -5.47
C ASP A 100 -3.46 24.85 -5.67
N PHE A 101 -2.87 24.22 -4.64
CA PHE A 101 -1.53 23.63 -4.70
C PHE A 101 -1.60 22.13 -4.98
N SER A 102 -0.63 21.57 -5.71
CA SER A 102 -0.54 20.11 -5.94
C SER A 102 -0.21 19.37 -4.65
N GLU A 103 -0.52 18.08 -4.58
CA GLU A 103 -0.19 17.22 -3.43
C GLU A 103 1.32 17.19 -3.12
N SER A 104 2.16 17.37 -4.14
CA SER A 104 3.62 17.42 -4.04
C SER A 104 4.18 18.79 -3.63
N SER A 105 3.34 19.82 -3.50
CA SER A 105 3.79 21.15 -3.12
C SER A 105 4.08 21.22 -1.62
N PRO A 106 5.23 21.78 -1.20
CA PRO A 106 5.53 22.05 0.21
C PRO A 106 4.46 22.91 0.90
N ILE A 107 3.79 23.81 0.17
CA ILE A 107 2.69 24.62 0.70
C ILE A 107 1.49 23.74 1.06
N PHE A 108 1.13 22.81 0.17
CA PHE A 108 0.03 21.88 0.40
C PHE A 108 0.31 21.02 1.64
N GLU A 109 1.51 20.44 1.73
CA GLU A 109 1.92 19.62 2.87
C GLU A 109 1.89 20.41 4.20
N SER A 110 2.40 21.65 4.19
CA SER A 110 2.38 22.51 5.38
C SER A 110 0.96 22.93 5.79
N ALA A 111 0.10 23.22 4.81
CA ALA A 111 -1.30 23.54 5.05
C ALA A 111 -2.06 22.33 5.60
N LEU A 112 -1.81 21.13 5.05
CA LEU A 112 -2.36 19.87 5.53
C LEU A 112 -1.98 19.63 7.01
N PHE A 113 -0.69 19.79 7.33
CA PHE A 113 -0.19 19.68 8.70
C PHE A 113 -0.89 20.67 9.64
N PHE A 114 -1.07 21.93 9.21
CA PHE A 114 -1.81 22.93 9.98
C PHE A 114 -3.27 22.51 10.24
N PHE A 115 -4.00 22.07 9.22
CA PHE A 115 -5.40 21.67 9.38
C PHE A 115 -5.57 20.44 10.28
N LYS A 116 -4.69 19.43 10.15
CA LYS A 116 -4.68 18.25 11.02
C LYS A 116 -4.41 18.63 12.47
N ARG A 117 -3.33 19.40 12.72
CA ARG A 117 -2.97 19.83 14.07
C ARG A 117 -4.05 20.69 14.72
N LEU A 118 -4.69 21.56 13.95
CA LEU A 118 -5.80 22.37 14.44
C LEU A 118 -7.00 21.49 14.83
N GLY A 119 -7.35 20.50 14.01
CA GLY A 119 -8.43 19.56 14.29
C GLY A 119 -8.20 18.76 15.55
N GLU A 120 -7.00 18.18 15.69
CA GLU A 120 -6.60 17.42 16.88
C GLU A 120 -6.75 18.25 18.16
N LEU A 121 -6.20 19.45 18.18
CA LEU A 121 -6.25 20.34 19.35
C LEU A 121 -7.67 20.85 19.65
N MET A 122 -8.48 21.11 18.62
CA MET A 122 -9.89 21.48 18.81
C MET A 122 -10.68 20.30 19.38
N ARG A 123 -10.43 19.08 18.88
CA ARG A 123 -11.06 17.84 19.34
C ARG A 123 -10.69 17.51 20.79
N GLU A 124 -9.43 17.76 21.19
CA GLU A 124 -8.99 17.66 22.59
C GLU A 124 -9.73 18.64 23.51
N ALA A 125 -10.03 19.85 23.02
CA ALA A 125 -10.72 20.88 23.79
C ALA A 125 -12.24 20.68 23.87
N ASP A 126 -12.89 20.36 22.76
CA ASP A 126 -14.32 20.07 22.66
C ASP A 126 -14.60 19.13 21.47
N PRO A 127 -14.67 17.80 21.70
CA PRO A 127 -14.80 16.82 20.62
C PRO A 127 -16.12 16.93 19.86
N GLN A 128 -17.21 17.25 20.56
CA GLN A 128 -18.56 17.28 19.99
C GLN A 128 -18.75 18.49 19.10
N LEU A 129 -18.38 19.67 19.60
CA LEU A 129 -18.43 20.90 18.80
C LEU A 129 -17.48 20.82 17.61
N THR A 130 -16.28 20.27 17.78
CA THR A 130 -15.29 20.15 16.70
C THR A 130 -15.82 19.32 15.54
N GLN A 131 -16.40 18.15 15.83
CA GLN A 131 -17.01 17.32 14.80
C GLN A 131 -18.20 18.02 14.14
N GLN A 132 -19.04 18.71 14.92
CA GLN A 132 -20.16 19.48 14.37
C GLN A 132 -19.67 20.57 13.41
N LEU A 133 -18.65 21.36 13.80
CA LEU A 133 -18.06 22.39 12.94
C LEU A 133 -17.48 21.77 11.66
N MET A 134 -16.82 20.62 11.77
CA MET A 134 -16.31 19.92 10.60
C MET A 134 -17.45 19.55 9.64
N ASN A 135 -18.52 18.93 10.15
CA ASN A 135 -19.66 18.48 9.33
C ASN A 135 -20.47 19.63 8.73
N ASP A 136 -20.76 20.67 9.52
CA ASP A 136 -21.66 21.76 9.14
C ASP A 136 -20.96 22.82 8.26
N VAL A 137 -19.66 23.04 8.48
CA VAL A 137 -18.92 24.14 7.84
C VAL A 137 -17.92 23.63 6.80
N ALA A 138 -17.01 22.75 7.22
CA ALA A 138 -15.81 22.42 6.44
C ALA A 138 -16.06 21.32 5.39
N LEU A 139 -16.87 20.31 5.74
CA LEU A 139 -17.05 19.09 4.96
C LEU A 139 -17.65 19.36 3.58
N SER A 140 -18.54 20.35 3.41
CA SER A 140 -19.09 20.67 2.09
C SER A 140 -18.02 21.15 1.11
N SER A 141 -17.08 21.99 1.56
CA SER A 141 -15.94 22.37 0.73
C SER A 141 -14.99 21.20 0.51
N LEU A 142 -14.64 20.46 1.57
CA LEU A 142 -13.73 19.32 1.48
C LEU A 142 -14.24 18.26 0.50
N ALA A 143 -15.53 17.92 0.56
CA ALA A 143 -16.16 16.96 -0.36
C ALA A 143 -16.07 17.41 -1.82
N LYS A 144 -16.20 18.71 -2.12
CA LYS A 144 -15.99 19.22 -3.49
C LYS A 144 -14.57 18.99 -3.96
N GLU A 145 -13.57 19.13 -3.08
CA GLU A 145 -12.18 18.85 -3.44
C GLU A 145 -11.92 17.36 -3.58
N LEU A 146 -12.48 16.50 -2.71
CA LEU A 146 -12.39 15.05 -2.84
C LEU A 146 -12.94 14.54 -4.19
N ILE A 147 -14.02 15.16 -4.67
CA ILE A 147 -14.57 14.89 -6.01
C ILE A 147 -13.61 15.35 -7.11
N ARG A 148 -13.08 16.59 -6.97
CA ARG A 148 -12.29 17.26 -8.01
C ARG A 148 -10.87 16.71 -8.17
N SER A 149 -10.25 16.25 -7.09
CA SER A 149 -8.81 15.98 -7.00
C SER A 149 -8.54 14.59 -6.44
N PRO A 150 -8.55 13.53 -7.28
CA PRO A 150 -8.36 12.14 -6.85
C PRO A 150 -7.08 11.88 -6.07
N GLU A 151 -5.99 12.55 -6.46
CA GLU A 151 -4.66 12.41 -5.89
C GLU A 151 -4.61 12.87 -4.41
N LYS A 152 -5.41 13.88 -4.05
CA LYS A 152 -5.45 14.42 -2.68
C LYS A 152 -6.38 13.65 -1.74
N ARG A 153 -7.13 12.66 -2.21
CA ARG A 153 -8.25 12.09 -1.43
C ARG A 153 -7.82 11.51 -0.08
N GLU A 154 -6.76 10.71 -0.08
CA GLU A 154 -6.25 10.03 1.11
C GLU A 154 -5.88 11.03 2.20
N VAL A 155 -5.00 11.98 1.88
CA VAL A 155 -4.54 13.01 2.82
C VAL A 155 -5.68 13.95 3.27
N LEU A 156 -6.64 14.28 2.40
CA LEU A 156 -7.79 15.09 2.78
C LEU A 156 -8.78 14.32 3.68
N CYS A 157 -8.88 13.01 3.52
CA CYS A 157 -9.61 12.13 4.44
C CYS A 157 -9.00 12.13 5.84
N GLU A 158 -7.67 12.20 5.97
CA GLU A 158 -7.01 12.37 7.28
C GLU A 158 -7.41 13.69 7.96
N VAL A 159 -7.58 14.77 7.20
CA VAL A 159 -8.10 16.04 7.75
C VAL A 159 -9.49 15.80 8.33
N LEU A 160 -10.40 15.09 7.66
CA LEU A 160 -11.72 14.79 8.22
C LEU A 160 -11.62 14.04 9.56
N TYR A 161 -10.77 13.02 9.65
CA TYR A 161 -10.60 12.23 10.87
C TYR A 161 -9.91 13.00 12.00
N SER A 162 -9.04 13.98 11.71
CA SER A 162 -8.45 14.83 12.75
C SER A 162 -9.48 15.66 13.54
N TYR A 163 -10.67 15.91 12.97
CA TYR A 163 -11.78 16.62 13.63
C TYR A 163 -12.83 15.67 14.21
N SER A 164 -12.66 14.35 14.04
CA SER A 164 -13.60 13.35 14.53
C SER A 164 -13.04 12.69 15.81
N PRO A 165 -13.86 12.53 16.86
CA PRO A 165 -13.50 11.73 18.04
C PRO A 165 -13.08 10.30 17.65
N GLU A 166 -12.03 9.80 18.29
CA GLU A 166 -11.41 8.48 18.00
C GLU A 166 -12.25 7.33 18.60
N ASP A 167 -13.50 7.21 18.15
CA ASP A 167 -14.40 6.12 18.48
C ASP A 167 -15.27 5.74 17.28
N THR A 168 -15.71 4.48 17.27
CA THR A 168 -16.51 3.88 16.19
C THR A 168 -17.71 4.73 15.81
N LEU A 169 -18.51 5.18 16.80
CA LEU A 169 -19.78 5.83 16.53
C LEU A 169 -19.55 7.15 15.81
N ASN A 170 -18.59 7.95 16.29
CA ASN A 170 -18.29 9.24 15.68
C ASN A 170 -17.67 9.08 14.29
N HIS A 171 -16.85 8.07 14.05
CA HIS A 171 -16.36 7.77 12.70
C HIS A 171 -17.50 7.34 11.76
N VAL A 172 -18.44 6.49 12.20
CA VAL A 172 -19.65 6.15 11.43
C VAL A 172 -20.47 7.40 11.06
N LEU A 173 -20.62 8.34 11.99
CA LEU A 173 -21.32 9.61 11.73
C LEU A 173 -20.57 10.50 10.74
N ALA A 174 -19.24 10.56 10.83
CA ALA A 174 -18.39 11.28 9.87
C ALA A 174 -18.51 10.66 8.46
N LEU A 175 -18.46 9.33 8.35
CA LEU A 175 -18.61 8.62 7.08
C LEU A 175 -19.99 8.84 6.44
N ARG A 176 -21.07 8.81 7.24
CA ARG A 176 -22.42 9.12 6.75
C ARG A 176 -22.53 10.56 6.26
N SER A 177 -21.95 11.50 7.00
CA SER A 177 -21.91 12.92 6.62
C SER A 177 -21.13 13.11 5.32
N LEU A 178 -19.98 12.43 5.19
CA LEU A 178 -19.17 12.45 3.98
C LEU A 178 -19.97 11.90 2.79
N LYS A 179 -20.66 10.77 2.94
CA LYS A 179 -21.53 10.21 1.90
C LYS A 179 -22.58 11.23 1.45
N GLU A 180 -23.25 11.88 2.39
CA GLU A 180 -24.27 12.90 2.09
C GLU A 180 -23.67 14.05 1.27
N LYS A 181 -22.46 14.53 1.62
CA LYS A 181 -21.82 15.66 0.91
C LYS A 181 -21.20 15.28 -0.43
N VAL A 182 -20.75 14.03 -0.60
CA VAL A 182 -20.27 13.50 -1.88
C VAL A 182 -21.45 13.24 -2.84
N GLY A 183 -22.62 12.90 -2.30
CA GLY A 183 -23.84 12.67 -3.08
C GLY A 183 -23.84 11.30 -3.77
N ASP A 184 -24.28 11.26 -5.02
CA ASP A 184 -24.46 10.02 -5.78
C ASP A 184 -23.16 9.46 -6.40
N ASP A 185 -22.02 10.16 -6.24
CA ASP A 185 -20.73 9.68 -6.74
C ASP A 185 -20.14 8.60 -5.82
N MET A 186 -20.68 7.39 -5.95
CA MET A 186 -20.24 6.23 -5.20
C MET A 186 -18.76 5.89 -5.44
N SER A 187 -18.19 6.25 -6.59
CA SER A 187 -16.78 5.99 -6.87
C SER A 187 -15.88 6.82 -5.95
N VAL A 188 -16.19 8.12 -5.81
CA VAL A 188 -15.48 9.02 -4.89
C VAL A 188 -15.63 8.53 -3.45
N TYR A 189 -16.87 8.23 -3.02
CA TYR A 189 -17.11 7.80 -1.65
C TYR A 189 -16.35 6.51 -1.29
N VAL A 190 -16.40 5.49 -2.15
CA VAL A 190 -15.65 4.23 -1.94
C VAL A 190 -14.14 4.47 -1.95
N SER A 191 -13.64 5.36 -2.82
CA SER A 191 -12.21 5.71 -2.83
C SER A 191 -11.77 6.33 -1.50
N CYS A 192 -12.60 7.20 -0.91
CA CYS A 192 -12.35 7.76 0.42
C CYS A 192 -12.37 6.67 1.50
N LEU A 193 -13.35 5.75 1.45
CA LEU A 193 -13.42 4.62 2.40
C LEU A 193 -12.17 3.74 2.36
N ALA A 194 -11.58 3.52 1.18
CA ALA A 194 -10.36 2.73 1.04
C ALA A 194 -9.16 3.33 1.80
N GLY A 195 -9.08 4.66 1.94
CA GLY A 195 -8.09 5.31 2.81
C GLY A 195 -8.50 5.33 4.28
N LEU A 196 -9.77 5.62 4.57
CA LEU A 196 -10.27 5.75 5.95
C LEU A 196 -10.25 4.44 6.74
N VAL A 197 -10.49 3.29 6.09
CA VAL A 197 -10.44 1.97 6.75
C VAL A 197 -9.05 1.64 7.31
N GLN A 198 -7.98 2.14 6.67
CA GLN A 198 -6.61 1.97 7.16
C GLN A 198 -6.40 2.74 8.46
N LEU A 199 -6.93 3.97 8.55
CA LEU A 199 -6.87 4.77 9.77
C LEU A 199 -7.67 4.12 10.91
N ASP A 200 -8.87 3.61 10.61
CA ASP A 200 -9.71 2.91 11.59
C ASP A 200 -9.06 1.62 12.09
N GLY A 201 -8.43 0.86 11.20
CA GLY A 201 -7.69 -0.36 11.53
C GLY A 201 -6.48 -0.08 12.43
N GLN A 202 -5.68 0.95 12.11
CA GLN A 202 -4.52 1.35 12.92
C GLN A 202 -4.91 1.80 14.33
N GLN A 203 -6.06 2.48 14.47
CA GLN A 203 -6.61 2.90 15.75
C GLN A 203 -7.38 1.79 16.48
N LYS A 204 -7.49 0.59 15.89
CA LYS A 204 -8.23 -0.56 16.42
C LYS A 204 -9.71 -0.25 16.68
N LEU A 205 -10.33 0.54 15.79
CA LEU A 205 -11.73 0.94 15.87
C LEU A 205 -12.66 0.04 15.04
N LEU A 206 -12.14 -0.93 14.30
CA LEU A 206 -12.92 -1.83 13.43
C LEU A 206 -13.75 -2.87 14.21
N ASP A 207 -14.80 -2.40 14.89
CA ASP A 207 -15.86 -3.25 15.45
C ASP A 207 -16.91 -3.63 14.39
N ASP A 208 -17.88 -4.45 14.78
CA ASP A 208 -18.94 -4.98 13.91
C ASP A 208 -19.67 -3.89 13.10
N HIS A 209 -19.90 -2.69 13.65
CA HIS A 209 -20.62 -1.63 12.95
C HIS A 209 -19.79 -1.00 11.83
N LEU A 210 -18.51 -0.72 12.09
CA LEU A 210 -17.61 -0.20 11.06
C LEU A 210 -17.29 -1.27 10.03
N LEU A 211 -17.09 -2.52 10.46
CA LEU A 211 -16.89 -3.67 9.58
C LEU A 211 -18.07 -3.85 8.62
N ASP A 212 -19.30 -3.88 9.13
CA ASP A 212 -20.50 -4.01 8.31
C ASP A 212 -20.59 -2.88 7.26
N LEU A 213 -20.28 -1.64 7.65
CA LEU A 213 -20.26 -0.50 6.74
C LEU A 213 -19.22 -0.69 5.63
N TYR A 214 -17.97 -1.01 5.99
CA TYR A 214 -16.89 -1.18 5.02
C TYR A 214 -17.14 -2.35 4.08
N ILE A 215 -17.57 -3.50 4.60
CA ILE A 215 -17.90 -4.69 3.80
C ILE A 215 -19.08 -4.41 2.86
N TYR A 216 -20.13 -3.74 3.35
CA TYR A 216 -21.28 -3.36 2.53
C TYR A 216 -20.86 -2.50 1.32
N TYR A 217 -20.05 -1.46 1.53
CA TYR A 217 -19.62 -0.61 0.43
C TYR A 217 -18.57 -1.28 -0.47
N ALA A 218 -17.72 -2.15 0.07
CA ALA A 218 -16.80 -2.96 -0.74
C ALA A 218 -17.57 -3.90 -1.69
N LEU A 219 -18.64 -4.54 -1.21
CA LEU A 219 -19.50 -5.39 -2.04
C LEU A 219 -20.17 -4.62 -3.18
N ILE A 220 -20.73 -3.45 -2.89
CA ILE A 220 -21.29 -2.56 -3.91
C ILE A 220 -20.22 -2.16 -4.92
N ALA A 221 -19.03 -1.80 -4.43
CA ALA A 221 -17.93 -1.36 -5.25
C ALA A 221 -17.43 -2.44 -6.22
N MET A 222 -17.32 -3.69 -5.77
CA MET A 222 -16.92 -4.84 -6.59
C MET A 222 -17.89 -5.14 -7.74
N GLN A 223 -19.16 -4.74 -7.61
CA GLN A 223 -20.16 -4.87 -8.68
C GLN A 223 -20.16 -3.68 -9.66
N SER A 224 -19.35 -2.65 -9.41
CA SER A 224 -19.30 -1.45 -10.25
C SER A 224 -18.75 -1.76 -11.64
N ALA A 225 -19.30 -1.10 -12.67
CA ALA A 225 -18.74 -1.16 -14.03
C ALA A 225 -17.35 -0.49 -14.12
N GLN A 226 -17.04 0.47 -13.23
CA GLN A 226 -15.77 1.19 -13.24
C GLN A 226 -14.68 0.38 -12.53
N PRO A 227 -13.58 0.00 -13.23
CA PRO A 227 -12.52 -0.82 -12.62
C PRO A 227 -11.88 -0.18 -11.38
N ARG A 228 -11.69 1.15 -11.40
CA ARG A 228 -11.11 1.89 -10.25
C ARG A 228 -11.95 1.73 -8.98
N THR A 229 -13.27 1.74 -9.11
CA THR A 229 -14.18 1.52 -7.99
C THR A 229 -14.07 0.08 -7.47
N ARG A 230 -13.97 -0.92 -8.36
CA ARG A 230 -13.74 -2.33 -7.96
C ARG A 230 -12.41 -2.51 -7.21
N VAL A 231 -11.34 -1.88 -7.71
CA VAL A 231 -10.03 -1.85 -7.04
C VAL A 231 -10.13 -1.26 -5.65
N ALA A 232 -10.81 -0.12 -5.48
CA ALA A 232 -11.03 0.48 -4.17
C ALA A 232 -11.83 -0.44 -3.23
N GLY A 233 -12.85 -1.13 -3.74
CA GLY A 233 -13.59 -2.16 -2.99
C GLY A 233 -12.70 -3.30 -2.49
N LEU A 234 -11.85 -3.87 -3.35
CA LEU A 234 -10.88 -4.89 -2.95
C LEU A 234 -9.83 -4.35 -1.97
N SER A 235 -9.43 -3.09 -2.11
CA SER A 235 -8.50 -2.44 -1.16
C SER A 235 -9.12 -2.30 0.23
N ILE A 236 -10.42 -1.99 0.32
CA ILE A 236 -11.15 -2.00 1.60
C ILE A 236 -11.07 -3.39 2.23
N LEU A 237 -11.35 -4.45 1.46
CA LEU A 237 -11.31 -5.82 1.98
C LEU A 237 -9.90 -6.24 2.40
N CYS A 238 -8.85 -5.89 1.65
CA CYS A 238 -7.47 -6.14 2.07
C CYS A 238 -7.18 -5.50 3.43
N SER A 239 -7.65 -4.27 3.65
CA SER A 239 -7.48 -3.54 4.91
C SER A 239 -8.25 -4.22 6.04
N VAL A 240 -9.51 -4.61 5.81
CA VAL A 240 -10.33 -5.34 6.79
C VAL A 240 -9.67 -6.66 7.18
N THR A 241 -9.21 -7.45 6.21
CA THR A 241 -8.49 -8.71 6.46
C THR A 241 -7.21 -8.48 7.25
N GLN A 242 -6.46 -7.40 6.97
CA GLN A 242 -5.22 -7.11 7.68
C GLN A 242 -5.42 -6.76 9.17
N PHE A 243 -6.52 -6.08 9.52
CA PHE A 243 -6.72 -5.54 10.87
C PHE A 243 -7.78 -6.26 11.72
N SER A 244 -8.70 -7.01 11.12
CA SER A 244 -9.91 -7.48 11.82
C SER A 244 -10.45 -8.83 11.30
N SER A 245 -11.79 -9.00 11.29
CA SER A 245 -12.49 -10.26 11.02
C SER A 245 -12.26 -10.78 9.60
N HIS A 246 -11.68 -11.98 9.52
CA HIS A 246 -11.41 -12.67 8.27
C HIS A 246 -12.65 -13.44 7.80
N ASP A 247 -13.46 -13.96 8.72
CA ASP A 247 -14.65 -14.78 8.42
C ASP A 247 -15.65 -14.04 7.54
N ALA A 248 -15.88 -12.76 7.84
CA ALA A 248 -16.79 -11.93 7.05
C ALA A 248 -16.30 -11.71 5.61
N VAL A 249 -14.98 -11.71 5.38
CA VAL A 249 -14.38 -11.62 4.04
C VAL A 249 -14.36 -12.98 3.35
N LEU A 250 -14.10 -14.08 4.08
CA LEU A 250 -14.15 -15.44 3.56
C LEU A 250 -15.55 -15.82 3.07
N ALA A 251 -16.60 -15.33 3.72
CA ALA A 251 -17.98 -15.50 3.25
C ALA A 251 -18.22 -14.93 1.83
N LEU A 252 -17.32 -14.07 1.32
CA LEU A 252 -17.41 -13.44 0.01
C LEU A 252 -16.63 -14.18 -1.09
N LEU A 253 -15.97 -15.31 -0.78
CA LEU A 253 -15.18 -16.10 -1.73
C LEU A 253 -15.88 -16.37 -3.09
N PRO A 254 -17.19 -16.69 -3.15
CA PRO A 254 -17.87 -16.88 -4.44
C PRO A 254 -17.80 -15.65 -5.35
N THR A 255 -17.81 -14.44 -4.77
CA THR A 255 -17.72 -13.16 -5.51
C THR A 255 -16.31 -12.97 -6.08
N PHE A 256 -15.28 -13.38 -5.35
CA PHE A 256 -13.88 -13.26 -5.78
C PHE A 256 -13.57 -14.13 -6.99
N SER A 257 -14.16 -15.33 -7.07
CA SER A 257 -14.00 -16.23 -8.22
C SER A 257 -14.48 -15.58 -9.52
N ALA A 258 -15.55 -14.76 -9.48
CA ALA A 258 -16.01 -14.01 -10.66
C ALA A 258 -14.99 -12.94 -11.09
N LEU A 259 -14.40 -12.21 -10.12
CA LEU A 259 -13.39 -11.18 -10.36
C LEU A 259 -12.05 -11.73 -10.87
N SER A 260 -11.78 -13.03 -10.72
CA SER A 260 -10.59 -13.66 -11.31
C SER A 260 -10.55 -13.59 -12.85
N ASN A 261 -11.68 -13.28 -13.49
CA ASN A 261 -11.78 -13.09 -14.94
C ASN A 261 -11.90 -11.60 -15.35
N ASP A 262 -11.64 -10.65 -14.44
CA ASP A 262 -11.71 -9.23 -14.74
C ASP A 262 -10.62 -8.82 -15.74
N ASP A 263 -10.96 -8.03 -16.76
CA ASP A 263 -9.98 -7.59 -17.77
C ASP A 263 -8.96 -6.57 -17.22
N TRP A 264 -9.28 -5.92 -16.10
CA TRP A 264 -8.42 -4.88 -15.53
C TRP A 264 -7.36 -5.47 -14.61
N TRP A 265 -6.09 -5.32 -15.01
CA TRP A 265 -4.94 -5.87 -14.30
C TRP A 265 -4.90 -5.48 -12.81
N GLU A 266 -5.30 -4.25 -12.46
CA GLU A 266 -5.21 -3.77 -11.06
C GLU A 266 -6.28 -4.45 -10.18
N VAL A 267 -7.41 -4.87 -10.75
CA VAL A 267 -8.43 -5.67 -10.03
C VAL A 267 -7.85 -7.05 -9.74
N GLN A 268 -7.25 -7.68 -10.75
CA GLN A 268 -6.58 -8.98 -10.59
C GLN A 268 -5.42 -8.92 -9.58
N ALA A 269 -4.61 -7.86 -9.62
CA ALA A 269 -3.49 -7.66 -8.70
C ALA A 269 -3.96 -7.47 -7.25
N GLN A 270 -5.00 -6.65 -7.00
CA GLN A 270 -5.59 -6.54 -5.66
C GLN A 270 -6.21 -7.85 -5.20
N LEU A 271 -6.84 -8.60 -6.11
CA LEU A 271 -7.41 -9.90 -5.77
C LEU A 271 -6.32 -10.90 -5.37
N LEU A 272 -5.18 -10.94 -6.07
CA LEU A 272 -4.03 -11.76 -5.64
C LEU A 272 -3.50 -11.36 -4.26
N ARG A 273 -3.42 -10.05 -3.97
CA ARG A 273 -3.01 -9.57 -2.65
C ARG A 273 -4.00 -10.01 -1.56
N LEU A 274 -5.30 -9.88 -1.81
CA LEU A 274 -6.34 -10.35 -0.90
C LEU A 274 -6.24 -11.87 -0.70
N SER A 275 -6.06 -12.65 -1.77
CA SER A 275 -5.86 -14.10 -1.69
C SER A 275 -4.66 -14.47 -0.83
N ALA A 276 -3.54 -13.77 -0.95
CA ALA A 276 -2.37 -14.00 -0.10
C ALA A 276 -2.69 -13.77 1.39
N LEU A 277 -3.38 -12.66 1.74
CA LEU A 277 -3.79 -12.37 3.12
C LEU A 277 -4.74 -13.44 3.68
N LEU A 278 -5.71 -13.89 2.87
CA LEU A 278 -6.64 -14.95 3.27
C LEU A 278 -5.93 -16.28 3.50
N LEU A 279 -4.95 -16.65 2.65
CA LEU A 279 -4.15 -17.86 2.84
C LEU A 279 -3.31 -17.80 4.13
N GLN A 280 -2.68 -16.67 4.44
CA GLN A 280 -1.94 -16.50 5.72
C GLN A 280 -2.84 -16.76 6.93
N HIS A 281 -4.07 -16.27 6.88
CA HIS A 281 -5.03 -16.47 7.94
C HIS A 281 -5.50 -17.93 8.05
N LEU A 282 -5.88 -18.54 6.93
CA LEU A 282 -6.35 -19.93 6.89
C LEU A 282 -5.26 -20.90 7.36
N ALA A 283 -3.99 -20.62 7.06
CA ALA A 283 -2.86 -21.40 7.59
C ALA A 283 -2.77 -21.31 9.11
N SER A 284 -2.98 -20.11 9.67
CA SER A 284 -2.97 -19.87 11.11
C SER A 284 -4.12 -20.60 11.82
N GLN A 285 -5.33 -20.60 11.24
CA GLN A 285 -6.48 -21.35 11.76
C GLN A 285 -6.24 -22.86 11.75
N ARG A 286 -5.73 -23.39 10.63
CA ARG A 286 -5.42 -24.82 10.47
C ARG A 286 -4.42 -25.32 11.53
N GLY A 287 -3.46 -24.49 11.92
CA GLY A 287 -2.50 -24.80 12.98
C GLY A 287 -3.11 -24.84 14.38
N ALA A 288 -4.13 -24.01 14.66
CA ALA A 288 -4.79 -23.94 15.95
C ALA A 288 -5.67 -25.19 16.23
N ASP A 289 -6.49 -25.59 15.25
CA ASP A 289 -7.38 -26.75 15.38
C ASP A 289 -6.62 -28.08 15.60
N GLY A 290 -5.45 -28.20 14.97
CA GLY A 290 -4.59 -29.39 15.10
C GLY A 290 -4.00 -29.59 16.50
N ALA A 291 -3.89 -28.53 17.31
CA ALA A 291 -3.33 -28.59 18.65
C ALA A 291 -4.36 -29.05 19.71
N GLU A 292 -5.63 -28.68 19.56
CA GLU A 292 -6.69 -28.99 20.54
C GLU A 292 -7.26 -30.41 20.39
N GLY A 293 -7.24 -30.96 19.17
CA GLY A 293 -7.86 -32.26 18.86
C GLY A 293 -7.19 -33.52 19.44
N ARG A 294 -6.02 -33.42 20.08
CA ARG A 294 -5.28 -34.60 20.62
C ARG A 294 -5.55 -34.91 22.10
N GLY A 295 -6.41 -34.15 22.78
CA GLY A 295 -6.50 -34.16 24.24
C GLY A 295 -7.60 -35.00 24.90
N ASN A 296 -8.59 -35.56 24.19
CA ASN A 296 -9.84 -36.00 24.86
C ASN A 296 -10.52 -37.26 24.28
N GLU A 297 -9.75 -38.32 23.99
CA GLU A 297 -10.30 -39.64 23.59
C GLU A 297 -10.82 -40.50 24.76
N ASP A 298 -11.30 -39.92 25.86
CA ASP A 298 -11.92 -40.69 26.95
C ASP A 298 -13.45 -40.79 26.78
N GLY A 299 -13.83 -41.76 25.94
CA GLY A 299 -15.07 -42.56 25.95
C GLY A 299 -16.37 -41.99 26.53
N SER A 300 -17.27 -41.54 25.66
CA SER A 300 -18.71 -41.66 25.94
C SER A 300 -19.54 -41.82 24.66
N ALA A 301 -19.96 -43.05 24.42
CA ALA A 301 -20.85 -43.42 23.33
C ALA A 301 -22.30 -43.03 23.68
N SER A 302 -22.82 -41.95 23.09
CA SER A 302 -24.27 -41.70 23.07
C SER A 302 -24.69 -41.21 21.69
N GLY A 303 -25.32 -42.12 20.94
CA GLY A 303 -25.75 -41.91 19.58
C GLY A 303 -27.02 -41.07 19.49
N ALA A 304 -26.91 -39.92 18.84
CA ALA A 304 -28.03 -39.21 18.23
C ALA A 304 -27.52 -38.43 17.01
N SER A 305 -27.76 -38.96 15.82
CA SER A 305 -27.40 -38.37 14.53
C SER A 305 -28.27 -37.14 14.24
N LYS A 306 -27.71 -35.93 14.42
CA LYS A 306 -28.29 -34.68 13.90
C LYS A 306 -28.02 -34.56 12.40
N PRO A 307 -28.93 -33.93 11.63
CA PRO A 307 -28.77 -33.73 10.20
C PRO A 307 -27.53 -32.85 9.92
N GLU A 308 -26.67 -33.40 9.06
CA GLU A 308 -25.39 -32.88 8.61
C GLU A 308 -25.65 -31.75 7.61
N GLU A 309 -25.81 -30.51 8.09
CA GLU A 309 -25.62 -29.34 7.24
C GLU A 309 -24.15 -29.35 6.82
N ALA A 310 -23.89 -29.33 5.51
CA ALA A 310 -22.55 -29.39 4.94
C ALA A 310 -21.75 -28.17 5.40
N GLU A 311 -21.04 -28.32 6.52
CA GLU A 311 -20.19 -27.30 7.09
C GLU A 311 -19.01 -27.07 6.14
N VAL A 312 -18.84 -25.81 5.71
CA VAL A 312 -17.74 -25.43 4.83
C VAL A 312 -16.45 -25.55 5.63
N THR A 313 -15.60 -26.51 5.27
CA THR A 313 -14.33 -26.74 5.97
C THR A 313 -13.29 -25.70 5.55
N VAL A 314 -12.34 -25.41 6.46
CA VAL A 314 -11.17 -24.56 6.18
C VAL A 314 -10.42 -25.04 4.94
N ASP A 315 -10.29 -26.36 4.75
CA ASP A 315 -9.64 -26.93 3.57
C ASP A 315 -10.38 -26.57 2.26
N THR A 316 -11.72 -26.55 2.27
CA THR A 316 -12.52 -26.15 1.10
C THR A 316 -12.27 -24.67 0.77
N MET A 317 -12.19 -23.81 1.80
CA MET A 317 -11.89 -22.39 1.61
C MET A 317 -10.47 -22.17 1.06
N ILE A 318 -9.49 -22.94 1.55
CA ILE A 318 -8.11 -22.93 1.03
C ILE A 318 -8.11 -23.30 -0.45
N GLU A 319 -8.79 -24.38 -0.84
CA GLU A 319 -8.88 -24.82 -2.23
C GLU A 319 -9.50 -23.72 -3.12
N ASP A 320 -10.57 -23.06 -2.66
CA ASP A 320 -11.19 -21.96 -3.39
C ASP A 320 -10.24 -20.77 -3.60
N VAL A 321 -9.47 -20.39 -2.57
CA VAL A 321 -8.48 -19.31 -2.69
C VAL A 321 -7.32 -19.71 -3.60
N LEU A 322 -6.81 -20.94 -3.48
CA LEU A 322 -5.75 -21.46 -4.35
C LEU A 322 -6.22 -21.56 -5.81
N ASN A 323 -7.49 -21.87 -6.07
CA ASN A 323 -8.07 -21.85 -7.41
C ASN A 323 -8.09 -20.44 -8.02
N ILE A 324 -8.37 -19.40 -7.21
CA ILE A 324 -8.28 -18.00 -7.66
C ILE A 324 -6.83 -17.65 -8.00
N VAL A 325 -5.88 -17.99 -7.12
CA VAL A 325 -4.44 -17.76 -7.35
C VAL A 325 -3.98 -18.47 -8.62
N GLY A 326 -4.34 -19.74 -8.81
CA GLY A 326 -3.95 -20.53 -9.98
C GLY A 326 -4.48 -19.99 -11.31
N ARG A 327 -5.60 -19.26 -11.32
CA ARG A 327 -6.11 -18.60 -12.53
C ARG A 327 -5.35 -17.30 -12.85
N LEU A 328 -5.05 -16.52 -11.81
CA LEU A 328 -4.46 -15.18 -11.96
C LEU A 328 -2.93 -15.23 -12.10
N PHE A 329 -2.28 -16.12 -11.38
CA PHE A 329 -0.83 -16.16 -11.23
C PHE A 329 -0.19 -17.13 -12.23
N VAL A 330 -0.30 -16.76 -13.51
CA VAL A 330 0.22 -17.53 -14.66
C VAL A 330 1.12 -16.67 -15.52
N VAL A 331 2.18 -17.25 -16.11
CA VAL A 331 3.22 -16.52 -16.87
C VAL A 331 2.65 -15.66 -18.01
N SER A 332 1.48 -16.02 -18.55
CA SER A 332 0.80 -15.27 -19.61
C SER A 332 0.02 -14.04 -19.15
N ASN A 333 -0.10 -13.78 -17.84
CA ASN A 333 -0.82 -12.62 -17.33
C ASN A 333 0.02 -11.34 -17.44
N SER A 334 -0.60 -10.19 -17.15
CA SER A 334 0.04 -8.88 -17.11
C SER A 334 1.24 -8.89 -16.15
N LYS A 335 2.36 -8.30 -16.59
CA LYS A 335 3.58 -8.17 -15.78
C LYS A 335 3.31 -7.50 -14.43
N ASN A 336 2.40 -6.52 -14.38
CA ASN A 336 2.05 -5.84 -13.13
C ASN A 336 1.31 -6.79 -12.16
N VAL A 337 0.44 -7.66 -12.65
CA VAL A 337 -0.26 -8.67 -11.83
C VAL A 337 0.73 -9.65 -11.26
N LEU A 338 1.64 -10.15 -12.11
CA LEU A 338 2.67 -11.10 -11.70
C LEU A 338 3.66 -10.49 -10.71
N GLN A 339 4.02 -9.22 -10.90
CA GLN A 339 4.89 -8.52 -9.99
C GLN A 339 4.26 -8.35 -8.60
N VAL A 340 3.01 -7.88 -8.52
CA VAL A 340 2.28 -7.78 -7.24
C VAL A 340 2.07 -9.17 -6.63
N GLY A 341 1.77 -10.17 -7.46
CA GLY A 341 1.62 -11.56 -7.04
C GLY A 341 2.90 -12.15 -6.45
N LEU A 342 4.06 -11.91 -7.05
CA LEU A 342 5.36 -12.35 -6.54
C LEU A 342 5.61 -11.75 -5.15
N SER A 343 5.42 -10.44 -4.97
CA SER A 343 5.64 -9.79 -3.67
C SER A 343 4.61 -10.21 -2.59
N GLY A 344 3.37 -10.52 -2.98
CA GLY A 344 2.32 -10.93 -2.04
C GLY A 344 2.37 -12.41 -1.64
N LEU A 345 2.51 -13.31 -2.62
CA LEU A 345 2.43 -14.76 -2.42
C LEU A 345 3.68 -15.36 -1.78
N VAL A 346 4.81 -14.66 -1.80
CA VAL A 346 6.06 -15.14 -1.20
C VAL A 346 5.90 -15.53 0.27
N HIS A 347 5.04 -14.81 0.99
CA HIS A 347 4.77 -14.99 2.42
C HIS A 347 3.90 -16.20 2.76
N VAL A 348 3.41 -16.94 1.76
CA VAL A 348 2.56 -18.14 1.96
C VAL A 348 3.16 -19.39 1.34
N LEU A 349 4.40 -19.33 0.83
CA LEU A 349 5.00 -20.45 0.11
C LEU A 349 5.33 -21.62 1.03
N THR A 350 5.70 -21.36 2.28
CA THR A 350 6.03 -22.38 3.28
C THR A 350 4.81 -23.22 3.65
N GLU A 351 3.67 -22.56 3.87
CA GLU A 351 2.42 -23.19 4.28
C GLU A 351 1.68 -23.85 3.10
N TYR A 352 1.92 -23.36 1.88
CA TYR A 352 1.29 -23.85 0.65
C TYR A 352 2.31 -24.19 -0.44
N PRO A 353 3.09 -25.28 -0.29
CA PRO A 353 4.12 -25.70 -1.25
C PRO A 353 3.59 -25.96 -2.66
N THR A 354 2.28 -26.19 -2.83
CA THR A 354 1.63 -26.34 -4.13
C THR A 354 1.75 -25.10 -5.02
N LEU A 355 2.03 -23.93 -4.43
CA LEU A 355 2.27 -22.68 -5.17
C LEU A 355 3.69 -22.58 -5.74
N LEU A 356 4.68 -23.29 -5.17
CA LEU A 356 6.09 -23.16 -5.53
C LEU A 356 6.36 -23.35 -7.04
N PRO A 357 5.80 -24.37 -7.73
CA PRO A 357 6.09 -24.56 -9.15
C PRO A 357 5.64 -23.37 -10.00
N ASN A 358 4.44 -22.87 -9.77
CA ASN A 358 3.92 -21.71 -10.51
C ASN A 358 4.69 -20.45 -10.14
N TYR A 359 5.08 -20.29 -8.87
CA TYR A 359 5.87 -19.15 -8.40
C TYR A 359 7.24 -19.07 -9.07
N VAL A 360 8.00 -20.17 -9.08
CA VAL A 360 9.30 -20.22 -9.76
C VAL A 360 9.15 -19.98 -11.26
N ALA A 361 8.14 -20.58 -11.90
CA ALA A 361 7.88 -20.37 -13.33
C ALA A 361 7.55 -18.90 -13.66
N VAL A 362 6.71 -18.25 -12.85
CA VAL A 362 6.38 -16.83 -13.01
C VAL A 362 7.60 -15.94 -12.80
N LEU A 363 8.44 -16.23 -11.81
CA LEU A 363 9.67 -15.49 -11.55
C LEU A 363 10.66 -15.61 -12.70
N LEU A 364 10.91 -16.82 -13.20
CA LEU A 364 11.76 -17.07 -14.37
C LEU A 364 11.22 -16.36 -15.62
N GLY A 365 9.90 -16.31 -15.78
CA GLY A 365 9.25 -15.61 -16.90
C GLY A 365 9.32 -14.07 -16.85
N GLN A 366 9.79 -13.47 -15.75
CA GLN A 366 9.97 -12.01 -15.68
C GLN A 366 11.14 -11.53 -16.54
N THR A 367 11.10 -10.25 -16.93
CA THR A 367 12.24 -9.61 -17.61
C THR A 367 13.46 -9.56 -16.67
N SER A 368 14.67 -9.68 -17.21
CA SER A 368 15.92 -9.63 -16.43
C SER A 368 16.01 -8.41 -15.52
N THR A 369 15.60 -7.23 -15.98
CA THR A 369 15.60 -6.00 -15.16
C THR A 369 14.69 -6.12 -13.93
N LEU A 370 13.46 -6.59 -14.10
CA LEU A 370 12.51 -6.79 -13.00
C LEU A 370 12.98 -7.90 -12.06
N ARG A 371 13.41 -9.04 -12.61
CA ARG A 371 13.87 -10.18 -11.82
C ARG A 371 15.07 -9.81 -10.96
N ARG A 372 16.11 -9.18 -11.54
CA ARG A 372 17.25 -8.68 -10.75
C ARG A 372 16.79 -7.71 -9.67
N ARG A 373 15.88 -6.78 -9.96
CA ARG A 373 15.35 -5.86 -8.94
C ARG A 373 14.65 -6.57 -7.78
N LEU A 374 13.93 -7.66 -8.05
CA LEU A 374 13.26 -8.47 -7.03
C LEU A 374 14.22 -9.39 -6.25
N LEU A 375 15.40 -9.68 -6.80
CA LEU A 375 16.42 -10.58 -6.23
C LEU A 375 17.63 -9.86 -5.64
N ASP A 376 17.80 -8.56 -5.92
CA ASP A 376 18.99 -7.79 -5.54
C ASP A 376 18.85 -7.28 -4.09
N GLU A 377 19.69 -7.82 -3.22
CA GLU A 377 19.86 -7.39 -1.82
C GLU A 377 20.63 -6.04 -1.69
N GLY A 378 21.01 -5.44 -2.84
CA GLY A 378 22.00 -4.37 -2.97
C GLY A 378 21.65 -3.01 -2.36
N GLY A 379 21.97 -2.86 -1.06
CA GLY A 379 22.55 -1.64 -0.47
C GLY A 379 21.60 -0.69 0.27
N GLU A 380 22.12 -0.03 1.32
CA GLU A 380 21.50 0.84 2.37
C GLU A 380 20.52 1.96 1.93
N ARG A 381 20.12 2.00 0.66
CA ARG A 381 19.02 2.83 0.17
C ARG A 381 18.07 1.96 -0.64
N GLN A 382 17.35 1.06 0.04
CA GLN A 382 16.14 0.43 -0.46
C GLN A 382 15.16 1.53 -0.88
N ARG A 383 15.31 2.00 -2.12
CA ARG A 383 14.24 2.67 -2.84
C ARG A 383 13.20 1.59 -3.04
N ARG A 384 12.24 1.53 -2.10
CA ARG A 384 11.00 0.79 -2.29
C ARG A 384 10.53 1.09 -3.71
N SER A 385 10.59 0.08 -4.55
CA SER A 385 10.09 0.20 -5.91
C SER A 385 8.59 -0.03 -5.84
N TYR A 386 7.85 0.79 -6.56
CA TYR A 386 6.40 0.78 -6.53
C TYR A 386 5.86 0.47 -7.91
N VAL A 387 4.87 -0.41 -7.95
CA VAL A 387 3.96 -0.45 -9.10
C VAL A 387 2.92 0.64 -8.86
N HIS A 388 2.86 1.63 -9.76
CA HIS A 388 1.84 2.67 -9.70
C HIS A 388 0.55 2.16 -10.35
N GLY A 389 -0.51 2.05 -9.55
CA GLY A 389 -1.86 1.84 -10.04
C GLY A 389 -2.43 3.10 -10.71
N ASN A 390 -3.54 2.95 -11.44
CA ASN A 390 -4.27 4.09 -12.00
C ASN A 390 -5.08 4.85 -10.94
N SER A 391 -5.13 4.32 -9.72
CA SER A 391 -6.02 4.75 -8.64
C SER A 391 -5.23 5.18 -7.39
N THR A 392 -4.08 5.83 -7.58
CA THR A 392 -3.14 6.31 -6.54
C THR A 392 -2.52 5.23 -5.64
N ASN A 393 -3.02 3.98 -5.70
CA ASN A 393 -2.44 2.85 -4.99
C ASN A 393 -0.99 2.62 -5.42
N MET A 394 -0.13 2.50 -4.42
CA MET A 394 1.25 2.07 -4.57
C MET A 394 1.39 0.65 -4.03
N TYR A 395 1.83 -0.27 -4.88
CA TYR A 395 2.15 -1.63 -4.45
C TYR A 395 3.63 -1.70 -4.13
N GLU A 396 3.95 -1.93 -2.86
CA GLU A 396 5.33 -2.09 -2.41
C GLU A 396 5.91 -3.40 -2.93
N GLU A 397 7.08 -3.31 -3.56
CA GLU A 397 7.87 -4.48 -3.97
C GLU A 397 8.67 -5.02 -2.78
N THR A 398 8.44 -6.29 -2.44
CA THR A 398 9.23 -7.03 -1.47
C THR A 398 10.51 -7.58 -2.13
N CYS A 399 11.65 -7.42 -1.47
CA CYS A 399 12.87 -8.16 -1.82
C CYS A 399 12.62 -9.65 -1.53
N LEU A 400 12.56 -10.48 -2.58
CA LEU A 400 12.11 -11.87 -2.44
C LEU A 400 13.05 -12.71 -1.57
N PRO A 401 14.39 -12.59 -1.71
CA PRO A 401 15.34 -13.31 -0.85
C PRO A 401 15.14 -13.08 0.64
N ASP A 402 14.72 -11.89 1.05
CA ASP A 402 14.56 -11.56 2.48
C ASP A 402 13.47 -12.38 3.18
N VAL A 403 12.54 -13.00 2.42
CA VAL A 403 11.30 -13.56 2.98
C VAL A 403 10.91 -14.94 2.43
N TRP A 404 11.55 -15.43 1.36
CA TRP A 404 11.15 -16.69 0.72
C TRP A 404 11.79 -17.95 1.36
N PRO A 405 11.17 -19.13 1.22
CA PRO A 405 11.78 -20.38 1.67
C PRO A 405 12.90 -20.83 0.71
N HIS A 406 14.12 -20.36 0.96
CA HIS A 406 15.31 -20.53 0.11
C HIS A 406 15.49 -21.95 -0.46
N LEU A 407 15.52 -22.95 0.42
CA LEU A 407 15.74 -24.35 0.03
C LEU A 407 14.61 -24.89 -0.84
N ASP A 408 13.35 -24.56 -0.53
CA ASP A 408 12.19 -25.03 -1.29
C ASP A 408 12.11 -24.40 -2.69
N ILE A 409 12.48 -23.12 -2.81
CA ILE A 409 12.63 -22.45 -4.10
C ILE A 409 13.72 -23.15 -4.93
N ALA A 410 14.87 -23.43 -4.33
CA ALA A 410 15.99 -24.05 -5.03
C ALA A 410 15.68 -25.50 -5.47
N LYS A 411 15.05 -26.30 -4.59
CA LYS A 411 14.53 -27.63 -4.94
C LYS A 411 13.55 -27.59 -6.09
N THR A 412 12.58 -26.66 -6.03
CA THR A 412 11.56 -26.51 -7.06
C THR A 412 12.20 -26.13 -8.41
N LEU A 413 13.16 -25.19 -8.39
CA LEU A 413 13.92 -24.81 -9.58
C LEU A 413 14.68 -26.01 -10.17
N ALA A 414 15.40 -26.77 -9.35
CA ALA A 414 16.14 -27.95 -9.80
C ALA A 414 15.21 -29.02 -10.41
N MET A 415 14.04 -29.26 -9.80
CA MET A 415 13.03 -30.16 -10.35
C MET A 415 12.48 -29.69 -11.71
N GLN A 416 12.25 -28.38 -11.87
CA GLN A 416 11.80 -27.83 -13.16
C GLN A 416 12.86 -27.93 -14.24
N LEU A 417 14.12 -27.63 -13.92
CA LEU A 417 15.25 -27.77 -14.84
C LEU A 417 15.41 -29.21 -15.34
N GLU A 418 15.31 -30.18 -14.42
CA GLU A 418 15.32 -31.61 -14.75
C GLU A 418 14.17 -32.00 -15.68
N ALA A 419 12.96 -31.51 -15.40
CA ALA A 419 11.76 -31.79 -16.19
C ALA A 419 11.81 -31.15 -17.60
N MET A 420 12.40 -29.96 -17.75
CA MET A 420 12.51 -29.26 -19.03
C MET A 420 13.61 -29.84 -19.95
N GLN A 421 14.56 -30.62 -19.40
CA GLN A 421 15.69 -31.21 -20.13
C GLN A 421 16.46 -30.17 -20.97
N LEU A 422 16.67 -28.98 -20.40
CA LEU A 422 17.33 -27.89 -21.11
C LEU A 422 18.78 -28.26 -21.45
N PRO A 423 19.27 -27.98 -22.66
CA PRO A 423 20.65 -28.29 -23.06
C PRO A 423 21.69 -27.45 -22.32
N ARG A 424 21.27 -26.34 -21.70
CA ARG A 424 22.09 -25.45 -20.90
C ARG A 424 21.23 -24.71 -19.90
N ILE A 425 21.80 -24.43 -18.74
CA ILE A 425 21.21 -23.53 -17.74
C ILE A 425 21.34 -22.10 -18.28
N GLU A 426 20.21 -21.39 -18.38
CA GLU A 426 20.18 -19.98 -18.81
C GLU A 426 20.41 -19.01 -17.64
N GLU A 427 20.63 -17.73 -17.96
CA GLU A 427 21.01 -16.70 -16.98
C GLU A 427 19.96 -16.53 -15.88
N GLU A 428 18.68 -16.54 -16.25
CA GLU A 428 17.54 -16.48 -15.33
C GLU A 428 17.57 -17.54 -14.23
N HIS A 429 17.98 -18.76 -14.58
CA HIS A 429 18.04 -19.86 -13.63
C HIS A 429 19.21 -19.67 -12.66
N LEU A 430 20.34 -19.16 -13.14
CA LEU A 430 21.50 -18.85 -12.29
C LEU A 430 21.20 -17.68 -11.35
N GLU A 431 20.47 -16.65 -11.82
CA GLU A 431 20.02 -15.53 -10.99
C GLU A 431 19.14 -16.02 -9.83
N VAL A 432 18.12 -16.84 -10.11
CA VAL A 432 17.24 -17.39 -9.07
C VAL A 432 18.01 -18.33 -8.14
N LEU A 433 18.79 -19.28 -8.68
CA LEU A 433 19.57 -20.21 -7.87
C LEU A 433 20.55 -19.48 -6.94
N SER A 434 21.24 -18.46 -7.45
CA SER A 434 22.17 -17.64 -6.66
C SER A 434 21.45 -16.88 -5.54
N ALA A 435 20.28 -16.31 -5.81
CA ALA A 435 19.49 -15.59 -4.82
C ALA A 435 18.86 -16.54 -3.79
N SER A 436 18.67 -17.82 -4.14
CA SER A 436 18.20 -18.83 -3.20
C SER A 436 19.30 -19.34 -2.26
N LEU A 437 20.58 -19.05 -2.50
CA LEU A 437 21.63 -19.52 -1.60
C LEU A 437 21.53 -18.86 -0.22
N PRO A 438 21.52 -19.62 0.87
CA PRO A 438 21.55 -19.03 2.20
C PRO A 438 22.95 -18.45 2.46
N PHE A 439 23.02 -17.43 3.32
CA PHE A 439 24.31 -16.88 3.74
C PHE A 439 25.13 -17.92 4.53
N PHE A 440 24.46 -18.78 5.28
CA PHE A 440 25.04 -19.91 5.99
C PHE A 440 24.21 -21.17 5.72
N PHE A 441 24.88 -22.28 5.42
CA PHE A 441 24.22 -23.57 5.30
C PHE A 441 24.07 -24.17 6.70
N GLU A 442 22.86 -24.59 7.05
CA GLU A 442 22.63 -25.40 8.24
C GLU A 442 23.08 -26.84 7.98
N ASP A 443 23.75 -27.46 8.95
CA ASP A 443 24.28 -28.83 8.81
C ASP A 443 23.17 -29.84 8.49
N GLU A 444 21.94 -29.61 8.97
CA GLU A 444 20.77 -30.46 8.73
C GLU A 444 20.28 -30.39 7.27
N GLU A 445 20.53 -29.29 6.56
CA GLU A 445 20.09 -29.09 5.18
C GLU A 445 21.20 -29.36 4.15
N ALA A 446 22.45 -29.58 4.59
CA ALA A 446 23.62 -29.67 3.71
C ALA A 446 23.49 -30.74 2.62
N ASP A 447 22.97 -31.93 2.98
CA ASP A 447 22.74 -33.03 2.03
C ASP A 447 21.66 -32.66 1.00
N GLU A 448 20.63 -31.92 1.42
CA GLU A 448 19.55 -31.49 0.53
C GLU A 448 20.04 -30.44 -0.46
N TRP A 449 20.86 -29.50 -0.03
CA TRP A 449 21.53 -28.53 -0.89
C TRP A 449 22.46 -29.20 -1.90
N LEU A 450 23.24 -30.21 -1.47
CA LEU A 450 24.08 -30.99 -2.39
C LEU A 450 23.23 -31.63 -3.49
N HIS A 451 22.09 -32.23 -3.13
CA HIS A 451 21.16 -32.83 -4.09
C HIS A 451 20.55 -31.81 -5.06
N VAL A 452 20.24 -30.60 -4.58
CA VAL A 452 19.79 -29.48 -5.44
C VAL A 452 20.84 -29.16 -6.49
N PHE A 453 22.11 -29.01 -6.10
CA PHE A 453 23.21 -28.73 -7.05
C PHE A 453 23.44 -29.87 -8.02
N GLU A 454 23.45 -31.13 -7.56
CA GLU A 454 23.62 -32.29 -8.41
C GLU A 454 22.52 -32.36 -9.49
N LYS A 455 21.26 -32.12 -9.10
CA LYS A 455 20.14 -32.07 -10.05
C LYS A 455 20.25 -30.91 -11.03
N ALA A 456 20.55 -29.71 -10.54
CA ALA A 456 20.69 -28.53 -11.39
C ALA A 456 21.80 -28.72 -12.44
N VAL A 457 22.95 -29.28 -12.04
CA VAL A 457 24.08 -29.56 -12.94
C VAL A 457 23.79 -30.71 -13.90
N SER A 458 23.16 -31.78 -13.42
CA SER A 458 22.86 -32.98 -14.23
C SER A 458 21.83 -32.69 -15.32
N GLY A 459 20.84 -31.83 -15.04
CA GLY A 459 19.86 -31.37 -16.02
C GLY A 459 20.49 -30.75 -17.27
N GLY A 460 21.65 -30.08 -17.15
CA GLY A 460 22.36 -29.47 -18.28
C GLY A 460 23.22 -30.43 -19.12
N HIS A 461 23.62 -31.59 -18.58
CA HIS A 461 24.61 -32.46 -19.23
C HIS A 461 24.02 -33.66 -19.99
N ALA A 462 22.75 -34.00 -19.75
CA ALA A 462 22.12 -35.22 -20.26
C ALA A 462 22.09 -35.35 -21.80
N ASN A 463 22.31 -34.25 -22.55
CA ASN A 463 22.35 -34.26 -24.02
C ASN A 463 23.75 -34.07 -24.64
N GLY A 464 24.81 -33.94 -23.85
CA GLY A 464 26.18 -33.65 -24.33
C GLY A 464 27.11 -34.85 -24.51
N ALA A 465 26.75 -36.03 -23.98
CA ALA A 465 27.67 -37.17 -23.86
C ALA A 465 27.96 -37.92 -25.18
N THR A 466 27.66 -37.36 -26.35
CA THR A 466 28.09 -37.92 -27.65
C THR A 466 29.17 -37.11 -28.37
N ALA A 467 29.69 -36.02 -27.80
CA ALA A 467 30.66 -35.16 -28.49
C ALA A 467 31.99 -34.87 -27.77
N THR A 468 32.25 -35.41 -26.56
CA THR A 468 33.42 -35.03 -25.76
C THR A 468 34.52 -36.09 -25.63
N ASP A 469 34.60 -37.07 -26.54
CA ASP A 469 35.72 -38.04 -26.57
C ASP A 469 36.96 -37.52 -27.35
N SER A 470 37.07 -36.21 -27.58
CA SER A 470 38.13 -35.62 -28.42
C SER A 470 39.00 -34.52 -27.79
N MET A 471 38.86 -34.18 -26.50
CA MET A 471 39.63 -33.03 -25.94
C MET A 471 40.27 -33.21 -24.56
N LEU A 472 40.43 -34.43 -24.04
CA LEU A 472 41.23 -34.69 -22.83
C LEU A 472 42.68 -35.12 -23.16
N THR A 473 43.46 -34.24 -23.82
CA THR A 473 44.93 -34.38 -23.90
C THR A 473 45.66 -33.03 -23.85
N THR A 474 45.35 -32.15 -22.90
CA THR A 474 46.28 -31.06 -22.54
C THR A 474 46.25 -30.78 -21.05
N LYS A 475 47.29 -31.26 -20.34
CA LYS A 475 47.66 -30.84 -18.99
C LYS A 475 48.06 -29.36 -19.00
N PRO A 476 47.58 -28.52 -18.08
CA PRO A 476 48.23 -27.24 -17.80
C PRO A 476 49.30 -27.43 -16.72
N GLU A 477 50.47 -26.86 -16.98
CA GLU A 477 51.53 -26.65 -15.99
C GLU A 477 51.04 -25.68 -14.92
N ILE A 478 51.23 -26.07 -13.65
CA ILE A 478 51.01 -25.23 -12.48
C ILE A 478 52.27 -24.38 -12.30
N SER A 479 52.20 -23.09 -12.59
CA SER A 479 53.19 -22.10 -12.16
C SER A 479 52.70 -21.41 -10.90
N GLU A 480 53.50 -21.51 -9.84
CA GLU A 480 53.38 -20.80 -8.56
C GLU A 480 53.16 -19.30 -8.76
N ILE A 481 52.16 -18.73 -8.07
CA ILE A 481 52.01 -17.28 -7.90
C ILE A 481 52.28 -16.95 -6.43
N GLU A 482 53.37 -16.21 -6.24
CA GLU A 482 53.80 -15.59 -4.99
C GLU A 482 52.68 -14.73 -4.38
N THR A 483 52.39 -15.00 -3.11
CA THR A 483 51.71 -14.07 -2.22
C THR A 483 52.62 -12.90 -1.89
N LYS A 484 52.23 -11.70 -2.29
CA LYS A 484 52.86 -10.45 -1.81
C LYS A 484 51.82 -9.58 -1.12
N ASP A 485 52.06 -9.43 0.17
CA ASP A 485 51.63 -8.38 1.10
C ASP A 485 51.13 -7.10 0.43
N ARG A 486 50.01 -6.57 0.95
CA ARG A 486 49.94 -5.12 1.24
C ARG A 486 48.94 -4.79 2.35
N ARG A 487 49.49 -4.00 3.28
CA ARG A 487 48.83 -3.18 4.31
C ARG A 487 47.84 -2.18 3.73
#